data_AF-A0A5Q4GT31-F1
#
_entry.id   AF-A0A5Q4GT31-F1
#
_cell.length_a   1.000
_cell.length_b   1.000
_cell.length_c   1.000
_cell.angle_alpha   90.00
_cell.angle_beta   90.00
_cell.angle_gamma   90.00
#
_symmetry.space_group_name_H-M   'P 1'
#
loop_
_entity.id
_entity.type
_entity.pdbx_description
1 polymer ?
#
loop_
_entity_poly.entity_id
_entity_poly.type
_entity_poly.pdbx_seq_one_letter_code
_entity_poly.pdbx_strand_id
1 'polypeptide(L)'
;MSMDQESHPPENRRRPTANVLVWGVILLLTALLIGAPRNGLDAEAERGPLGQTLFTLQAQYLLGAVQLVGDQQLGAIQRTLDRWQTTTDWQRIRLAVLVAEVQDPEAGLQRLREVQGAQDAEGDEGTSVEILTRIFEDYSQDEWSAPSITPQERERLKSQLGWFGKLALAPPERQGPLREQVIAEARQTFFSVIAAVVAVGVVGILGLFVLLVFGALLFSGKLSGMKVDRGYGGVYLETFAVWLVLFLGLSVGTSLWLGSEPLAAIGLISLGGSLLALVWPLLRGVSWQRLREDMGWTMGRGLVRECLFGLGCYAMAIPLIFLTAILTSLAVGIAGDPGEPGDMPVHPIAIWLAEASWWQMVQVILLACVVAPIVEEIMFRGLLYRHLREATDSPRGWPSVVFSALVASVLFAVLHPQGLPAVPGIVGIALALACMREWRTTLVPSIVAHAVNNGVIMLVLIALLKQ
;
A
#
# COMPACT_ATOMS: atom_id res chain seq x y z
N MET A 1 10.22 -17.23 -64.32
CA MET A 1 9.92 -18.44 -63.52
C MET A 1 10.01 -18.00 -62.07
N SER A 2 8.84 -17.82 -61.46
CA SER A 2 8.64 -17.42 -60.07
C SER A 2 9.10 -18.51 -59.10
N MET A 3 9.62 -18.13 -57.94
CA MET A 3 9.20 -18.64 -56.61
C MET A 3 10.10 -18.02 -55.53
N ASP A 4 9.82 -16.76 -55.19
CA ASP A 4 10.01 -16.30 -53.81
C ASP A 4 8.82 -16.84 -53.02
N GLN A 5 8.97 -18.04 -52.45
CA GLN A 5 8.10 -18.47 -51.36
C GLN A 5 8.67 -17.85 -50.09
N GLU A 6 8.16 -16.66 -49.74
CA GLU A 6 8.12 -16.25 -48.35
C GLU A 6 7.41 -17.37 -47.57
N SER A 7 8.18 -18.08 -46.74
CA SER A 7 7.65 -19.04 -45.80
C SER A 7 6.75 -18.29 -44.81
N HIS A 8 5.45 -18.31 -45.06
CA HIS A 8 4.46 -17.91 -44.07
C HIS A 8 4.76 -18.64 -42.75
N PRO A 9 4.86 -17.94 -41.60
CA PRO A 9 4.99 -18.62 -40.32
C PRO A 9 3.76 -19.53 -40.13
N PRO A 10 3.93 -20.72 -39.52
CA PRO A 10 2.81 -21.64 -39.31
C PRO A 10 1.71 -20.91 -38.55
N GLU A 11 0.50 -21.03 -39.09
CA GLU A 11 -0.74 -20.48 -38.55
C GLU A 11 -0.99 -21.05 -37.14
N ASN A 12 -0.32 -20.51 -36.12
CA ASN A 12 -0.55 -20.85 -34.71
C ASN A 12 -1.83 -20.16 -34.20
N ARG A 13 -2.88 -20.14 -35.03
CA ARG A 13 -4.22 -19.70 -34.67
C ARG A 13 -4.85 -20.78 -33.78
N ARG A 14 -4.43 -20.83 -32.51
CA ARG A 14 -5.20 -21.57 -31.52
C ARG A 14 -6.58 -20.95 -31.38
N ARG A 15 -7.57 -21.83 -31.29
CA ARG A 15 -8.99 -21.51 -31.25
C ARG A 15 -9.31 -20.66 -30.00
N PRO A 16 -10.28 -19.74 -30.06
CA PRO A 16 -10.73 -18.92 -28.92
C PRO A 16 -10.99 -19.72 -27.63
N THR A 17 -11.37 -20.99 -27.76
CA THR A 17 -11.62 -21.93 -26.66
C THR A 17 -10.39 -22.20 -25.78
N ALA A 18 -9.17 -22.19 -26.32
CA ALA A 18 -7.95 -22.39 -25.54
C ALA A 18 -7.69 -21.20 -24.59
N ASN A 19 -7.92 -19.97 -25.05
CA ASN A 19 -7.74 -18.77 -24.23
C ASN A 19 -8.73 -18.72 -23.06
N VAL A 20 -9.97 -19.20 -23.27
CA VAL A 20 -10.99 -19.29 -22.21
C VAL A 20 -10.53 -20.21 -21.09
N LEU A 21 -9.96 -21.38 -21.41
CA LEU A 21 -9.42 -22.30 -20.41
C LEU A 21 -8.26 -21.68 -19.62
N VAL A 22 -7.35 -20.98 -20.31
CA VAL A 22 -6.21 -20.32 -19.66
C VAL A 22 -6.67 -19.21 -18.72
N TRP A 23 -7.64 -18.39 -19.13
CA TRP A 23 -8.28 -17.42 -18.23
C TRP A 23 -8.97 -18.10 -17.04
N GLY A 24 -9.63 -19.23 -17.26
CA GLY A 24 -10.21 -20.03 -16.17
C GLY A 24 -9.18 -20.43 -15.12
N VAL A 25 -7.97 -20.84 -15.54
CA VAL A 25 -6.85 -21.15 -14.62
C VAL A 25 -6.41 -19.90 -13.86
N ILE A 26 -6.18 -18.78 -14.56
CA ILE A 26 -5.74 -17.52 -13.93
C ILE A 26 -6.75 -17.06 -12.87
N LEU A 27 -8.03 -17.04 -13.22
CA LEU A 27 -9.10 -16.60 -12.32
C LEU A 27 -9.29 -17.55 -11.14
N LEU A 28 -9.18 -18.87 -11.35
CA LEU A 28 -9.23 -19.85 -10.27
C LEU A 28 -8.07 -19.64 -9.28
N LEU A 29 -6.83 -19.51 -9.77
CA LEU A 29 -5.67 -19.25 -8.92
C LEU A 29 -5.80 -17.92 -8.17
N THR A 30 -6.30 -16.89 -8.85
CA THR A 30 -6.57 -15.58 -8.24
C THR A 30 -7.61 -15.69 -7.12
N ALA A 31 -8.73 -16.40 -7.36
CA ALA A 31 -9.76 -16.61 -6.36
C ALA A 31 -9.25 -17.40 -5.15
N LEU A 32 -8.42 -18.42 -5.38
CA LEU A 32 -7.78 -19.18 -4.31
C LEU A 32 -6.84 -18.30 -3.47
N LEU A 33 -6.10 -17.38 -4.08
CA LEU A 33 -5.23 -16.43 -3.36
C LEU A 33 -6.01 -15.42 -2.54
N ILE A 34 -7.12 -14.91 -3.08
CA ILE A 34 -8.00 -13.99 -2.35
C ILE A 34 -8.66 -14.71 -1.16
N GLY A 35 -9.10 -15.97 -1.36
CA GLY A 35 -9.74 -16.77 -0.33
C GLY A 35 -8.79 -17.45 0.66
N ALA A 36 -7.47 -17.35 0.47
CA ALA A 36 -6.50 -17.93 1.37
C ALA A 36 -6.56 -17.23 2.75
N PRO A 37 -6.64 -17.96 3.87
CA PRO A 37 -6.68 -17.36 5.20
C PRO A 37 -5.44 -16.52 5.46
N ARG A 38 -5.61 -15.29 5.92
CA ARG A 38 -4.51 -14.37 6.31
C ARG A 38 -4.29 -14.32 7.81
N ASN A 39 -4.79 -15.33 8.50
CA ASN A 39 -4.94 -15.38 9.94
C ASN A 39 -3.65 -14.95 10.66
N GLY A 40 -3.74 -13.86 11.42
CA GLY A 40 -2.71 -13.41 12.36
C GLY A 40 -1.84 -12.23 11.91
N LEU A 41 -1.64 -12.01 10.61
CA LEU A 41 -0.71 -10.95 10.14
C LEU A 41 -1.22 -9.54 10.40
N ASP A 42 -2.51 -9.29 10.16
CA ASP A 42 -3.10 -7.97 10.36
C ASP A 42 -3.14 -7.61 11.86
N ALA A 43 -3.54 -8.57 12.70
CA ALA A 43 -3.52 -8.43 14.16
C ALA A 43 -2.09 -8.25 14.73
N GLU A 44 -1.09 -8.88 14.13
CA GLU A 44 0.32 -8.74 14.53
C GLU A 44 0.90 -7.39 14.09
N ALA A 45 0.55 -6.90 12.90
CA ALA A 45 0.90 -5.56 12.45
C ALA A 45 0.30 -4.46 13.33
N GLU A 46 -0.96 -4.63 13.76
CA GLU A 46 -1.65 -3.73 14.68
C GLU A 46 -1.03 -3.70 16.08
N ARG A 47 -0.67 -4.86 16.63
CA ARG A 47 -0.07 -4.96 17.97
C ARG A 47 1.41 -4.60 18.00
N GLY A 48 2.09 -4.74 16.87
CA GLY A 48 3.51 -4.52 16.73
C GLY A 48 3.95 -3.05 16.81
N PRO A 49 5.27 -2.78 16.72
CA PRO A 49 5.83 -1.43 16.82
C PRO A 49 5.27 -0.44 15.80
N LEU A 50 4.92 -0.91 14.59
CA LEU A 50 4.32 -0.06 13.57
C LEU A 50 2.93 0.43 13.98
N GLY A 51 2.05 -0.46 14.44
CA GLY A 51 0.71 -0.09 14.89
C GLY A 51 0.75 0.90 16.05
N GLN A 52 1.65 0.70 17.02
CA GLN A 52 1.84 1.64 18.13
C GLN A 52 2.34 3.03 17.66
N THR A 53 3.26 3.05 16.70
CA THR A 53 3.78 4.31 16.13
C THR A 53 2.69 5.05 15.35
N LEU A 54 1.94 4.33 14.49
CA LEU A 54 0.84 4.90 13.72
C LEU A 54 -0.24 5.48 14.63
N PHE A 55 -0.63 4.75 15.68
CA PHE A 55 -1.60 5.23 16.67
C PHE A 55 -1.10 6.51 17.37
N THR A 56 0.19 6.54 17.76
CA THR A 56 0.81 7.72 18.38
C THR A 56 0.81 8.91 17.43
N LEU A 57 1.18 8.73 16.17
CA LEU A 57 1.17 9.81 15.17
C LEU A 57 -0.25 10.32 14.88
N GLN A 58 -1.25 9.44 14.84
CA GLN A 58 -2.65 9.85 14.69
C GLN A 58 -3.12 10.69 15.88
N ALA A 59 -2.80 10.27 17.11
CA ALA A 59 -3.12 11.03 18.32
C ALA A 59 -2.41 12.39 18.37
N GLN A 60 -1.12 12.43 18.05
CA GLN A 60 -0.33 13.66 17.97
C GLN A 60 -0.85 14.60 16.89
N TYR A 61 -1.19 14.08 15.71
CA TYR A 61 -1.80 14.86 14.64
C TYR A 61 -3.11 15.50 15.10
N LEU A 62 -3.99 14.71 15.74
CA LEU A 62 -5.27 15.19 16.24
C LEU A 62 -5.08 16.26 17.32
N LEU A 63 -4.21 16.02 18.30
CA LEU A 63 -3.92 17.00 19.36
C LEU A 63 -3.29 18.27 18.77
N GLY A 64 -2.36 18.14 17.82
CA GLY A 64 -1.77 19.28 17.12
C GLY A 64 -2.82 20.10 16.35
N ALA A 65 -3.83 19.45 15.78
CA ALA A 65 -4.97 20.13 15.15
C ALA A 65 -5.84 20.87 16.19
N VAL A 66 -6.15 20.25 17.34
CA VAL A 66 -6.91 20.87 18.44
C VAL A 66 -6.30 22.21 18.87
N GLN A 67 -4.97 22.30 18.88
CA GLN A 67 -4.25 23.51 19.26
C GLN A 67 -4.41 24.70 18.29
N LEU A 68 -4.98 24.48 17.10
CA LEU A 68 -5.05 25.47 16.01
C LEU A 68 -6.48 25.80 15.59
N VAL A 69 -7.48 25.08 16.09
CA VAL A 69 -8.87 25.20 15.64
C VAL A 69 -9.76 25.89 16.67
N GLY A 70 -10.89 26.44 16.21
CA GLY A 70 -11.91 27.05 17.09
C GLY A 70 -12.96 26.04 17.57
N ASP A 71 -13.88 26.51 18.42
CA ASP A 71 -14.88 25.69 19.13
C ASP A 71 -15.73 24.80 18.20
N GLN A 72 -16.10 25.29 17.01
CA GLN A 72 -16.91 24.50 16.06
C GLN A 72 -16.17 23.27 15.54
N GLN A 73 -14.88 23.43 15.23
CA GLN A 73 -14.04 22.34 14.74
C GLN A 73 -13.66 21.39 15.89
N LEU A 74 -13.51 21.91 17.12
CA LEU A 74 -13.29 21.09 18.31
C LEU A 74 -14.44 20.07 18.50
N GLY A 75 -15.69 20.50 18.35
CA GLY A 75 -16.84 19.58 18.40
C GLY A 75 -16.88 18.54 17.27
N ALA A 76 -16.22 18.78 16.14
CA ALA A 76 -16.04 17.76 15.11
C ALA A 76 -14.95 16.74 15.50
N ILE A 77 -13.86 17.20 16.12
CA ILE A 77 -12.78 16.35 16.62
C ILE A 77 -13.28 15.46 17.76
N GLN A 78 -14.05 16.01 18.70
CA GLN A 78 -14.64 15.23 19.80
C GLN A 78 -15.52 14.09 19.27
N ARG A 79 -16.40 14.35 18.29
CA ARG A 79 -17.19 13.30 17.62
C ARG A 79 -16.36 12.25 16.88
N THR A 80 -15.15 12.60 16.46
CA THR A 80 -14.20 11.63 15.88
C THR A 80 -13.60 10.77 16.97
N LEU A 81 -13.19 11.36 18.10
CA LEU A 81 -12.71 10.62 19.27
C LEU A 81 -13.77 9.66 19.83
N ASP A 82 -15.02 10.10 19.91
CA ASP A 82 -16.12 9.28 20.43
C ASP A 82 -16.34 8.01 19.59
N ARG A 83 -16.17 8.14 18.28
CA ARG A 83 -16.31 7.05 17.31
C ARG A 83 -15.00 6.32 17.01
N TRP A 84 -13.88 6.71 17.63
CA TRP A 84 -12.60 6.06 17.39
C TRP A 84 -12.66 4.64 17.98
N GLN A 85 -12.72 3.66 17.08
CA GLN A 85 -12.75 2.26 17.44
C GLN A 85 -11.35 1.77 17.80
N THR A 86 -11.25 0.91 18.81
CA THR A 86 -10.00 0.34 19.30
C THR A 86 -10.14 -1.17 19.39
N THR A 87 -9.13 -1.88 18.89
CA THR A 87 -9.13 -3.34 18.79
C THR A 87 -8.42 -4.00 19.97
N THR A 88 -7.63 -3.24 20.74
CA THR A 88 -6.76 -3.74 21.82
C THR A 88 -6.84 -2.86 23.07
N ASP A 89 -6.53 -3.43 24.25
CA ASP A 89 -6.57 -2.70 25.51
C ASP A 89 -5.52 -1.58 25.58
N TRP A 90 -4.31 -1.81 25.05
CA TRP A 90 -3.29 -0.77 24.98
C TRP A 90 -3.74 0.48 24.20
N GLN A 91 -4.55 0.32 23.14
CA GLN A 91 -5.14 1.43 22.39
C GLN A 91 -6.22 2.13 23.20
N ARG A 92 -7.08 1.36 23.88
CA ARG A 92 -8.14 1.91 24.75
C ARG A 92 -7.56 2.79 25.86
N ILE A 93 -6.49 2.32 26.51
CA ILE A 93 -5.78 3.06 27.56
C ILE A 93 -5.21 4.38 27.03
N ARG A 94 -4.54 4.36 25.87
CA ARG A 94 -3.98 5.57 25.26
C ARG A 94 -5.05 6.52 24.74
N LEU A 95 -6.15 5.99 24.20
CA LEU A 95 -7.30 6.79 23.78
C LEU A 95 -7.94 7.49 24.98
N ALA A 96 -8.04 6.84 26.14
CA ALA A 96 -8.56 7.48 27.35
C ALA A 96 -7.75 8.72 27.76
N VAL A 97 -6.41 8.67 27.63
CA VAL A 97 -5.55 9.84 27.84
C VAL A 97 -5.84 10.96 26.84
N LEU A 98 -5.99 10.64 25.56
CA LEU A 98 -6.30 11.63 24.54
C LEU A 98 -7.70 12.24 24.72
N VAL A 99 -8.68 11.44 25.13
CA VAL A 99 -10.04 11.90 25.45
C VAL A 99 -10.01 12.84 26.65
N ALA A 100 -9.28 12.47 27.72
CA ALA A 100 -9.11 13.32 28.89
C ALA A 100 -8.53 14.70 28.55
N GLU A 101 -7.57 14.72 27.63
CA GLU A 101 -6.88 15.93 27.17
C GLU A 101 -7.77 16.83 26.28
N VAL A 102 -8.62 16.25 25.43
CA VAL A 102 -9.40 17.00 24.41
C VAL A 102 -10.82 17.34 24.90
N GLN A 103 -11.37 16.55 25.81
CA GLN A 103 -12.70 16.75 26.38
C GLN A 103 -12.56 17.25 27.81
N ASP A 104 -12.40 16.32 28.76
CA ASP A 104 -12.23 16.59 30.19
C ASP A 104 -11.80 15.29 30.92
N PRO A 105 -11.27 15.40 32.16
CA PRO A 105 -10.85 14.24 32.94
C PRO A 105 -11.96 13.20 33.19
N GLU A 106 -13.23 13.62 33.28
CA GLU A 106 -14.36 12.71 33.54
C GLU A 106 -14.63 11.79 32.34
N ALA A 107 -14.57 12.32 31.12
CA ALA A 107 -14.66 11.56 29.89
C ALA A 107 -13.51 10.54 29.79
N GLY A 108 -12.30 10.93 30.20
CA GLY A 108 -11.16 10.03 30.33
C GLY A 108 -11.41 8.87 31.30
N LEU A 109 -11.96 9.16 32.48
CA LEU A 109 -12.35 8.15 33.48
C LEU A 109 -13.41 7.18 32.93
N GLN A 110 -14.40 7.69 32.20
CA GLN A 110 -15.42 6.84 31.58
C GLN A 110 -14.79 5.82 30.63
N ARG A 111 -13.83 6.25 29.80
CA ARG A 111 -13.10 5.37 28.89
C ARG A 111 -12.24 4.33 29.65
N LEU A 112 -11.60 4.70 30.76
CA LEU A 112 -10.85 3.74 31.56
C LEU A 112 -11.76 2.67 32.21
N ARG A 113 -12.98 3.04 32.63
CA ARG A 113 -13.94 2.08 33.17
C ARG A 113 -14.40 1.05 32.14
N GLU A 114 -14.49 1.43 30.86
CA GLU A 114 -14.75 0.51 29.75
C GLU A 114 -13.65 -0.56 29.62
N VAL A 115 -12.40 -0.20 29.97
CA VAL A 115 -11.27 -1.14 30.02
C VAL A 115 -11.33 -2.02 31.28
N GLN A 116 -11.62 -1.45 32.46
CA GLN A 116 -11.71 -2.20 33.72
C GLN A 116 -12.90 -3.17 33.78
N GLY A 117 -13.99 -2.88 33.07
CA GLY A 117 -15.16 -3.75 32.97
C GLY A 117 -14.91 -5.04 32.18
N ALA A 118 -13.85 -5.07 31.37
CA ALA A 118 -13.30 -6.29 30.80
C ALA A 118 -12.31 -6.89 31.82
N GLN A 119 -12.67 -8.00 32.46
CA GLN A 119 -12.00 -8.57 33.64
C GLN A 119 -10.54 -9.09 33.44
N ASP A 120 -9.80 -8.67 32.41
CA ASP A 120 -8.56 -9.32 31.97
C ASP A 120 -7.32 -8.41 31.85
N ALA A 121 -7.32 -7.20 32.43
CA ALA A 121 -6.11 -6.35 32.46
C ALA A 121 -5.08 -6.85 33.51
N GLU A 122 -4.52 -8.04 33.31
CA GLU A 122 -3.43 -8.57 34.14
C GLU A 122 -2.08 -7.92 33.79
N GLY A 123 -1.23 -7.68 34.80
CA GLY A 123 0.14 -7.22 34.60
C GLY A 123 0.32 -5.70 34.48
N ASP A 124 1.16 -5.29 33.52
CA ASP A 124 1.61 -3.90 33.37
C ASP A 124 0.49 -2.95 32.92
N GLU A 125 -0.47 -3.43 32.14
CA GLU A 125 -1.60 -2.64 31.62
C GLU A 125 -2.59 -2.31 32.74
N GLY A 126 -2.96 -3.27 33.59
CA GLY A 126 -3.81 -3.03 34.77
C GLY A 126 -3.19 -1.99 35.71
N THR A 127 -1.87 -2.04 35.91
CA THR A 127 -1.14 -1.04 36.70
C THR A 127 -1.24 0.36 36.07
N SER A 128 -1.12 0.47 34.74
CA SER A 128 -1.28 1.74 34.03
C SER A 128 -2.69 2.31 34.18
N VAL A 129 -3.73 1.46 34.13
CA VAL A 129 -5.13 1.89 34.31
C VAL A 129 -5.37 2.42 35.73
N GLU A 130 -4.83 1.77 36.76
CA GLU A 130 -4.96 2.22 38.16
C GLU A 130 -4.26 3.57 38.39
N ILE A 131 -3.06 3.75 37.82
CA ILE A 131 -2.34 5.03 37.91
C ILE A 131 -3.11 6.13 37.19
N LEU A 132 -3.59 5.89 35.96
CA LEU A 132 -4.35 6.89 35.20
C LEU A 132 -5.69 7.24 35.84
N THR A 133 -6.39 6.26 36.42
CA THR A 133 -7.64 6.50 37.16
C THR A 133 -7.41 7.50 38.29
N ARG A 134 -6.37 7.26 39.11
CA ARG A 134 -5.99 8.19 40.20
C ARG A 134 -5.59 9.58 39.70
N ILE A 135 -4.85 9.66 38.59
CA ILE A 135 -4.50 10.94 37.95
C ILE A 135 -5.75 11.72 37.55
N PHE A 136 -6.71 11.08 36.86
CA PHE A 136 -7.91 11.78 36.40
C PHE A 136 -8.88 12.11 37.53
N GLU A 137 -8.90 11.33 38.62
CA GLU A 137 -9.62 11.67 39.86
C GLU A 137 -9.02 12.89 40.57
N ASP A 138 -7.69 13.02 40.61
CA ASP A 138 -7.04 14.24 41.11
C ASP A 138 -7.40 15.44 40.23
N TYR A 139 -7.35 15.28 38.90
CA TYR A 139 -7.65 16.37 37.95
C TYR A 139 -9.13 16.79 37.97
N SER A 140 -10.07 15.87 38.21
CA SER A 140 -11.48 16.23 38.38
C SER A 140 -11.76 17.01 39.68
N GLN A 141 -10.80 17.01 40.61
CA GLN A 141 -10.81 17.80 41.85
C GLN A 141 -9.92 19.05 41.76
N ASP A 142 -9.55 19.47 40.54
CA ASP A 142 -8.65 20.61 40.27
C ASP A 142 -7.22 20.44 40.83
N GLU A 143 -6.79 19.22 41.16
CA GLU A 143 -5.45 18.89 41.67
C GLU A 143 -4.49 18.52 40.53
N TRP A 144 -4.10 19.52 39.73
CA TRP A 144 -3.26 19.37 38.52
C TRP A 144 -1.85 18.83 38.77
N SER A 145 -1.45 18.70 40.05
CA SER A 145 -0.17 18.12 40.42
C SER A 145 -0.19 16.59 40.41
N ALA A 146 -1.37 15.96 40.44
CA ALA A 146 -1.60 14.53 40.67
C ALA A 146 -0.92 14.03 41.97
N PRO A 147 -1.32 14.52 43.16
CA PRO A 147 -0.68 14.16 44.44
C PRO A 147 -0.84 12.68 44.81
N SER A 148 -1.82 11.97 44.24
CA SER A 148 -2.12 10.56 44.53
C SER A 148 -1.10 9.55 43.99
N ILE A 149 -0.14 10.00 43.17
CA ILE A 149 0.86 9.16 42.53
C ILE A 149 2.30 9.51 42.94
N THR A 150 3.10 8.47 43.10
CA THR A 150 4.51 8.53 43.48
C THR A 150 5.41 8.89 42.30
N PRO A 151 6.65 9.38 42.54
CA PRO A 151 7.63 9.61 41.47
C PRO A 151 7.96 8.34 40.65
N GLN A 152 7.95 7.16 41.29
CA GLN A 152 8.20 5.88 40.61
C GLN A 152 7.06 5.53 39.64
N GLU A 153 5.81 5.75 40.04
CA GLU A 153 4.65 5.55 39.18
C GLU A 153 4.64 6.51 37.99
N ARG A 154 5.09 7.76 38.18
CA ARG A 154 5.27 8.72 37.08
C ARG A 154 6.27 8.23 36.04
N GLU A 155 7.42 7.75 36.46
CA GLU A 155 8.43 7.21 35.52
C GLU A 155 7.95 5.92 34.86
N ARG A 156 7.25 5.05 35.60
CA ARG A 156 6.64 3.85 35.03
C ARG A 156 5.63 4.20 33.93
N LEU A 157 4.75 5.16 34.18
CA LEU A 157 3.75 5.60 33.21
C LEU A 157 4.41 6.14 31.93
N LYS A 158 5.48 6.93 32.05
CA LYS A 158 6.26 7.41 30.91
C LYS A 158 6.91 6.25 30.14
N SER A 159 7.44 5.23 30.82
CA SER A 159 8.05 4.08 30.15
C SER A 159 7.05 3.18 29.42
N GLN A 160 5.86 2.98 30.00
CA GLN A 160 4.85 2.06 29.46
C GLN A 160 3.98 2.68 28.37
N LEU A 161 3.62 3.97 28.52
CA LEU A 161 2.73 4.67 27.59
C LEU A 161 3.48 5.66 26.67
N GLY A 162 4.78 5.84 26.85
CA GLY A 162 5.61 6.72 26.04
C GLY A 162 5.10 8.15 26.03
N TRP A 163 4.79 8.67 24.85
CA TRP A 163 4.24 10.02 24.66
C TRP A 163 2.94 10.24 25.44
N PHE A 164 2.04 9.26 25.48
CA PHE A 164 0.78 9.38 26.22
C PHE A 164 0.99 9.46 27.73
N GLY A 165 1.99 8.76 28.27
CA GLY A 165 2.35 8.86 29.68
C GLY A 165 2.86 10.26 30.05
N LYS A 166 3.63 10.89 29.15
CA LYS A 166 4.04 12.30 29.32
C LYS A 166 2.85 13.25 29.24
N LEU A 167 1.92 13.01 28.31
CA LEU A 167 0.70 13.80 28.14
C LEU A 167 -0.18 13.76 29.39
N ALA A 168 -0.45 12.56 29.94
CA ALA A 168 -1.24 12.39 31.16
C ALA A 168 -0.65 13.14 32.38
N LEU A 169 0.67 13.30 32.43
CA LEU A 169 1.37 14.01 33.51
C LEU A 169 1.49 15.52 33.29
N ALA A 170 1.01 16.03 32.16
CA ALA A 170 1.09 17.43 31.76
C ALA A 170 -0.27 17.93 31.27
N PRO A 171 -1.26 18.08 32.18
CA PRO A 171 -2.61 18.51 31.82
C PRO A 171 -2.62 19.96 31.29
N PRO A 172 -3.64 20.37 30.53
CA PRO A 172 -3.75 21.71 29.95
C PRO A 172 -3.57 22.86 30.95
N GLU A 173 -4.07 22.69 32.16
CA GLU A 173 -4.09 23.67 33.25
C GLU A 173 -2.71 23.87 33.89
N ARG A 174 -1.80 22.90 33.71
CA ARG A 174 -0.45 22.93 34.27
C ARG A 174 0.59 23.31 33.23
N GLN A 175 1.08 24.54 33.32
CA GLN A 175 2.22 24.98 32.53
C GLN A 175 3.54 24.38 33.04
N GLY A 176 4.47 24.16 32.12
CA GLY A 176 5.81 23.66 32.45
C GLY A 176 6.54 23.06 31.24
N PRO A 177 7.83 22.72 31.40
CA PRO A 177 8.67 22.25 30.29
C PRO A 177 8.16 20.94 29.68
N LEU A 178 7.57 20.04 30.50
CA LEU A 178 6.99 18.79 30.01
C LEU A 178 5.77 19.04 29.11
N ARG A 179 4.92 20.00 29.47
CA ARG A 179 3.74 20.39 28.68
C ARG A 179 4.17 20.97 27.34
N GLU A 180 5.11 21.92 27.37
CA GLU A 180 5.65 22.54 26.15
C GLU A 180 6.25 21.49 25.21
N GLN A 181 6.99 20.52 25.75
CA GLN A 181 7.55 19.43 24.96
C GLN A 181 6.46 18.59 24.28
N VAL A 182 5.49 18.08 25.04
CA VAL A 182 4.44 17.18 24.52
C VAL A 182 3.60 17.87 23.43
N ILE A 183 3.27 19.14 23.64
CA ILE A 183 2.52 19.95 22.66
C ILE A 183 3.37 20.31 21.45
N ALA A 184 4.67 20.59 21.62
CA ALA A 184 5.58 20.82 20.50
C ALA A 184 5.71 19.58 19.60
N GLU A 185 5.82 18.39 20.20
CA GLU A 185 5.83 17.11 19.48
C GLU A 185 4.52 16.91 18.68
N ALA A 186 3.36 17.18 19.28
CA ALA A 186 2.06 17.12 18.60
C ALA A 186 1.94 18.11 17.42
N ARG A 187 2.36 19.37 17.63
CA ARG A 187 2.36 20.41 16.58
C ARG A 187 3.33 20.06 15.45
N GLN A 188 4.52 19.54 15.77
CA GLN A 188 5.48 19.12 14.77
C GLN A 188 4.93 18.00 13.90
N THR A 189 4.30 16.98 14.50
CA THR A 189 3.63 15.90 13.76
C THR A 189 2.52 16.45 12.87
N PHE A 190 1.65 17.33 13.41
CA PHE A 190 0.60 17.98 12.62
C PHE A 190 1.15 18.71 11.38
N PHE A 191 2.11 19.63 11.56
CA PHE A 191 2.68 20.38 10.44
C PHE A 191 3.45 19.49 9.47
N SER A 192 4.12 18.44 9.95
CA SER A 192 4.85 17.50 9.09
C SER A 192 3.89 16.70 8.21
N VAL A 193 2.77 16.21 8.76
CA VAL A 193 1.73 15.52 7.98
C VAL A 193 1.10 16.45 6.96
N ILE A 194 0.73 17.68 7.35
CA ILE A 194 0.16 18.67 6.42
C ILE A 194 1.16 19.02 5.31
N ALA A 195 2.43 19.24 5.64
CA ALA A 195 3.47 19.52 4.66
C ALA A 195 3.65 18.36 3.68
N ALA A 196 3.62 17.11 4.16
CA ALA A 196 3.69 15.93 3.31
C ALA A 196 2.48 15.82 2.38
N VAL A 197 1.27 16.04 2.88
CA VAL A 197 0.04 16.05 2.07
C VAL A 197 0.08 17.13 0.99
N VAL A 198 0.52 18.35 1.34
CA VAL A 198 0.68 19.45 0.39
C VAL A 198 1.73 19.10 -0.67
N ALA A 199 2.88 18.54 -0.28
CA ALA A 199 3.93 18.14 -1.22
C ALA A 199 3.42 17.06 -2.20
N VAL A 200 2.74 16.03 -1.71
CA VAL A 200 2.10 15.00 -2.55
C VAL A 200 1.03 15.64 -3.46
N GLY A 201 0.25 16.59 -2.95
CA GLY A 201 -0.75 17.32 -3.71
C GLY A 201 -0.15 18.11 -4.89
N VAL A 202 0.98 18.80 -4.66
CA VAL A 202 1.70 19.53 -5.73
C VAL A 202 2.19 18.59 -6.82
N VAL A 203 2.79 17.45 -6.45
CA VAL A 203 3.20 16.42 -7.43
C VAL A 203 1.98 15.83 -8.14
N GLY A 204 0.88 15.63 -7.42
CA GLY A 204 -0.39 15.15 -7.96
C GLY A 204 -1.00 16.09 -8.99
N ILE A 205 -0.88 17.42 -8.83
CA ILE A 205 -1.32 18.41 -9.82
C ILE A 205 -0.50 18.28 -11.13
N LEU A 206 0.82 18.14 -11.01
CA LEU A 206 1.68 17.87 -12.18
C LEU A 206 1.31 16.54 -12.84
N GLY A 207 1.06 15.52 -12.04
CA GLY A 207 0.57 14.22 -12.49
C GLY A 207 -0.77 14.30 -13.24
N LEU A 208 -1.70 15.11 -12.73
CA LEU A 208 -3.00 15.33 -13.35
C LEU A 208 -2.84 15.99 -14.72
N PHE A 209 -1.94 16.96 -14.84
CA PHE A 209 -1.61 17.54 -16.15
C PHE A 209 -1.11 16.48 -17.14
N VAL A 210 -0.18 15.62 -16.72
CA VAL A 210 0.32 14.51 -17.56
C VAL A 210 -0.81 13.54 -17.94
N LEU A 211 -1.68 13.20 -17.00
CA LEU A 211 -2.84 12.32 -17.22
C LEU A 211 -3.82 12.93 -18.24
N LEU A 212 -4.11 14.23 -18.13
CA LEU A 212 -4.98 14.95 -19.06
C LEU A 212 -4.37 15.02 -20.46
N VAL A 213 -3.06 15.26 -20.58
CA VAL A 213 -2.35 15.22 -21.86
C VAL A 213 -2.42 13.82 -22.47
N PHE A 214 -2.15 12.77 -21.69
CA PHE A 214 -2.28 11.39 -22.14
C PHE A 214 -3.70 11.09 -22.63
N GLY A 215 -4.71 11.45 -21.84
CA GLY A 215 -6.12 11.28 -22.20
C GLY A 215 -6.48 12.01 -23.49
N ALA A 216 -6.08 13.28 -23.63
CA ALA A 216 -6.33 14.06 -24.84
C ALA A 216 -5.69 13.42 -26.08
N LEU A 217 -4.44 12.93 -25.98
CA LEU A 217 -3.76 12.22 -27.07
C LEU A 217 -4.46 10.89 -27.40
N LEU A 218 -4.88 10.13 -26.38
CA LEU A 218 -5.56 8.87 -26.53
C LEU A 218 -6.93 9.04 -27.22
N PHE A 219 -7.78 9.92 -26.70
CA PHE A 219 -9.15 10.12 -27.22
C PHE A 219 -9.17 10.84 -28.58
N SER A 220 -8.13 11.61 -28.91
CA SER A 220 -7.98 12.20 -30.25
C SER A 220 -7.36 11.24 -31.28
N GLY A 221 -6.97 10.02 -30.88
CA GLY A 221 -6.30 9.06 -31.76
C GLY A 221 -4.88 9.47 -32.19
N LYS A 222 -4.31 10.51 -31.54
CA LYS A 222 -2.97 11.02 -31.84
C LYS A 222 -1.87 10.37 -31.00
N LEU A 223 -2.23 9.47 -30.08
CA LEU A 223 -1.28 8.73 -29.28
C LEU A 223 -0.45 7.80 -30.17
N SER A 224 0.87 8.04 -30.22
CA SER A 224 1.84 7.11 -30.83
C SER A 224 2.07 5.90 -29.93
N GLY A 225 1.01 5.13 -29.68
CA GLY A 225 0.98 4.04 -28.71
C GLY A 225 1.53 2.71 -29.23
N MET A 226 1.37 1.67 -28.41
CA MET A 226 1.76 0.30 -28.76
C MET A 226 1.03 -0.15 -30.03
N LYS A 227 1.79 -0.66 -31.00
CA LYS A 227 1.23 -1.36 -32.15
C LYS A 227 0.98 -2.81 -31.79
N VAL A 228 -0.17 -3.32 -32.20
CA VAL A 228 -0.62 -4.66 -31.85
C VAL A 228 -0.68 -5.48 -33.12
N ASP A 229 0.41 -6.19 -33.43
CA ASP A 229 0.38 -7.17 -34.50
C ASP A 229 -0.30 -8.45 -33.98
N ARG A 230 -1.15 -9.05 -34.82
CA ARG A 230 -1.89 -10.27 -34.46
C ARG A 230 -1.01 -11.50 -34.64
N GLY A 231 -0.96 -12.39 -33.66
CA GLY A 231 -0.36 -13.72 -33.84
C GLY A 231 0.05 -14.47 -32.58
N TYR A 232 0.43 -13.78 -31.50
CA TYR A 232 1.02 -14.43 -30.32
C TYR A 232 0.33 -14.11 -28.99
N GLY A 233 -0.75 -13.31 -28.98
CA GLY A 233 -1.45 -12.93 -27.74
C GLY A 233 -1.82 -14.13 -26.86
N GLY A 234 -2.37 -15.19 -27.46
CA GLY A 234 -2.68 -16.43 -26.73
C GLY A 234 -1.46 -17.09 -26.07
N VAL A 235 -0.29 -17.05 -26.71
CA VAL A 235 0.96 -17.57 -26.14
C VAL A 235 1.40 -16.71 -24.95
N TYR A 236 1.23 -15.39 -25.00
CA TYR A 236 1.54 -14.50 -23.88
C TYR A 236 0.60 -14.70 -22.69
N LEU A 237 -0.68 -14.97 -22.94
CA LEU A 237 -1.62 -15.38 -21.90
C LEU A 237 -1.23 -16.73 -21.27
N GLU A 238 -0.91 -17.74 -22.09
CA GLU A 238 -0.41 -19.03 -21.59
C GLU A 238 0.85 -18.84 -20.73
N THR A 239 1.78 -17.98 -21.17
CA THR A 239 3.01 -17.66 -20.44
C THR A 239 2.72 -17.02 -19.08
N PHE A 240 1.77 -16.09 -19.02
CA PHE A 240 1.34 -15.48 -17.76
C PHE A 240 0.73 -16.50 -16.79
N ALA A 241 -0.08 -17.44 -17.30
CA ALA A 241 -0.62 -18.53 -16.47
C ALA A 241 0.49 -19.47 -15.95
N VAL A 242 1.45 -19.82 -16.80
CA VAL A 242 2.63 -20.62 -16.40
C VAL A 242 3.45 -19.87 -15.34
N TRP A 243 3.65 -18.57 -15.52
CA TRP A 243 4.32 -17.72 -14.53
C TRP A 243 3.61 -17.74 -13.19
N LEU A 244 2.28 -17.57 -13.16
CA LEU A 244 1.52 -17.58 -11.91
C LEU A 244 1.63 -18.94 -11.20
N VAL A 245 1.53 -20.06 -11.93
CA VAL A 245 1.72 -21.40 -11.37
C VAL A 245 3.14 -21.58 -10.83
N LEU A 246 4.16 -21.16 -11.57
CA LEU A 246 5.55 -21.26 -11.13
C LEU A 246 5.84 -20.38 -9.92
N PHE A 247 5.36 -19.14 -9.90
CA PHE A 247 5.53 -18.23 -8.77
C PHE A 247 4.90 -18.81 -7.50
N LEU A 248 3.68 -19.34 -7.58
CA LEU A 248 3.00 -19.96 -6.44
C LEU A 248 3.69 -21.25 -6.00
N GLY A 249 4.00 -22.14 -6.95
CA GLY A 249 4.68 -23.39 -6.67
C GLY A 249 6.07 -23.19 -6.06
N LEU A 250 6.83 -22.21 -6.57
CA LEU A 250 8.11 -21.82 -5.99
C LEU A 250 7.92 -21.20 -4.61
N SER A 251 6.97 -20.29 -4.41
CA SER A 251 6.73 -19.66 -3.11
C SER A 251 6.42 -20.70 -2.02
N VAL A 252 5.52 -21.65 -2.32
CA VAL A 252 5.21 -22.77 -1.41
C VAL A 252 6.42 -23.68 -1.24
N GLY A 253 7.06 -24.10 -2.33
CA GLY A 253 8.21 -25.01 -2.29
C GLY A 253 9.40 -24.44 -1.50
N THR A 254 9.73 -23.17 -1.71
CA THR A 254 10.79 -22.48 -0.97
C THR A 254 10.43 -22.28 0.49
N SER A 255 9.16 -22.00 0.80
CA SER A 255 8.72 -21.87 2.20
C SER A 255 8.80 -23.22 2.93
N LEU A 256 8.43 -24.33 2.28
CA LEU A 256 8.58 -25.67 2.84
C LEU A 256 10.05 -26.10 2.99
N TRP A 257 10.91 -25.70 2.05
CA TRP A 257 12.32 -26.09 2.04
C TRP A 257 13.15 -25.29 3.05
N LEU A 258 12.96 -23.98 3.09
CA LEU A 258 13.75 -23.08 3.91
C LEU A 258 13.16 -22.85 5.31
N GLY A 259 11.92 -23.30 5.56
CA GLY A 259 11.27 -23.10 6.86
C GLY A 259 11.12 -21.62 7.21
N SER A 260 11.77 -21.19 8.30
CA SER A 260 11.70 -19.82 8.86
C SER A 260 12.79 -18.86 8.37
N GLU A 261 13.51 -19.18 7.30
CA GLU A 261 14.49 -18.27 6.68
C GLU A 261 13.85 -16.93 6.24
N PRO A 262 14.64 -15.84 6.08
CA PRO A 262 14.07 -14.52 5.90
C PRO A 262 13.24 -14.45 4.61
N LEU A 263 12.03 -13.91 4.74
CA LEU A 263 11.03 -13.67 3.70
C LEU A 263 11.63 -13.14 2.38
N ALA A 264 12.69 -12.33 2.46
CA ALA A 264 13.38 -11.80 1.30
C ALA A 264 14.06 -12.87 0.43
N ALA A 265 14.66 -13.91 1.03
CA ALA A 265 15.27 -15.01 0.30
C ALA A 265 14.20 -15.85 -0.43
N ILE A 266 13.10 -16.16 0.26
CA ILE A 266 11.92 -16.82 -0.32
C ILE A 266 11.42 -16.00 -1.52
N GLY A 267 11.21 -14.69 -1.34
CA GLY A 267 10.73 -13.80 -2.39
C GLY A 267 11.69 -13.66 -3.57
N LEU A 268 13.00 -13.57 -3.32
CA LEU A 268 14.01 -13.50 -4.38
C LEU A 268 14.04 -14.78 -5.23
N ILE A 269 13.97 -15.95 -4.58
CA ILE A 269 13.97 -17.23 -5.29
C ILE A 269 12.65 -17.44 -6.02
N SER A 270 11.51 -17.18 -5.39
CA SER A 270 10.21 -17.41 -6.01
C SER A 270 9.94 -16.45 -7.16
N LEU A 271 10.18 -15.16 -6.96
CA LEU A 271 9.93 -14.14 -7.97
C LEU A 271 10.99 -14.19 -9.07
N GLY A 272 12.27 -14.29 -8.72
CA GLY A 272 13.36 -14.43 -9.70
C GLY A 272 13.27 -15.73 -10.50
N GLY A 273 13.04 -16.86 -9.82
CA GLY A 273 12.88 -18.17 -10.44
C GLY A 273 11.65 -18.29 -11.33
N SER A 274 10.57 -17.56 -11.02
CA SER A 274 9.35 -17.54 -11.85
C SER A 274 9.58 -17.02 -13.28
N LEU A 275 10.67 -16.26 -13.52
CA LEU A 275 11.05 -15.81 -14.87
C LEU A 275 11.38 -16.96 -15.84
N LEU A 276 11.60 -18.19 -15.34
CA LEU A 276 11.70 -19.39 -16.18
C LEU A 276 10.44 -19.59 -17.05
N ALA A 277 9.30 -18.99 -16.68
CA ALA A 277 8.11 -18.93 -17.53
C ALA A 277 8.39 -18.34 -18.93
N LEU A 278 9.36 -17.43 -19.07
CA LEU A 278 9.73 -16.82 -20.36
C LEU A 278 10.35 -17.82 -21.35
N VAL A 279 10.68 -19.04 -20.93
CA VAL A 279 11.05 -20.13 -21.83
C VAL A 279 9.82 -20.64 -22.60
N TRP A 280 8.62 -20.55 -22.03
CA TRP A 280 7.37 -21.00 -22.66
C TRP A 280 7.12 -20.41 -24.06
N PRO A 281 7.17 -19.08 -24.28
CA PRO A 281 6.96 -18.51 -25.62
C PRO A 281 8.02 -18.98 -26.63
N LEU A 282 9.28 -19.20 -26.20
CA LEU A 282 10.34 -19.72 -27.06
C LEU A 282 10.03 -21.14 -27.52
N LEU A 283 9.57 -22.00 -26.61
CA LEU A 283 9.11 -23.36 -26.93
C LEU A 283 7.88 -23.36 -27.86
N ARG A 284 7.11 -22.28 -27.86
CA ARG A 284 5.95 -22.08 -28.72
C ARG A 284 6.26 -21.38 -30.05
N GLY A 285 7.55 -21.22 -30.35
CA GLY A 285 8.04 -20.71 -31.64
C GLY A 285 8.09 -19.18 -31.74
N VAL A 286 7.95 -18.45 -30.62
CA VAL A 286 8.19 -17.01 -30.59
C VAL A 286 9.71 -16.80 -30.53
N SER A 287 10.28 -16.04 -31.46
CA SER A 287 11.71 -15.70 -31.40
C SER A 287 11.99 -14.77 -30.21
N TRP A 288 13.19 -14.86 -29.63
CA TRP A 288 13.59 -13.96 -28.53
C TRP A 288 13.50 -12.48 -28.91
N GLN A 289 13.88 -12.13 -30.14
CA GLN A 289 13.77 -10.77 -30.65
C GLN A 289 12.31 -10.29 -30.62
N ARG A 290 11.37 -11.11 -31.14
CA ARG A 290 9.95 -10.76 -31.16
C ARG A 290 9.38 -10.65 -29.74
N LEU A 291 9.71 -11.59 -28.86
CA LEU A 291 9.28 -11.56 -27.47
C LEU A 291 9.77 -10.29 -26.77
N ARG A 292 11.05 -9.95 -26.93
CA ARG A 292 11.66 -8.72 -26.38
C ARG A 292 10.94 -7.46 -26.87
N GLU A 293 10.62 -7.38 -28.15
CA GLU A 293 9.90 -6.26 -28.76
C GLU A 293 8.44 -6.18 -28.26
N ASP A 294 7.69 -7.28 -28.26
CA ASP A 294 6.29 -7.33 -27.83
C ASP A 294 6.13 -7.01 -26.33
N MET A 295 7.03 -7.52 -25.48
CA MET A 295 7.04 -7.18 -24.05
C MET A 295 7.35 -5.69 -23.84
N GLY A 296 8.05 -5.05 -24.76
CA GLY A 296 8.61 -3.71 -24.56
C GLY A 296 9.89 -3.74 -23.74
N TRP A 297 10.60 -4.87 -23.70
CA TRP A 297 11.93 -4.98 -23.08
C TRP A 297 12.98 -4.34 -24.00
N THR A 298 12.86 -3.03 -24.20
CA THR A 298 13.70 -2.23 -25.11
C THR A 298 14.15 -0.95 -24.42
N MET A 299 15.18 -0.29 -24.96
CA MET A 299 15.67 0.99 -24.43
C MET A 299 14.80 2.20 -24.83
N GLY A 300 13.66 1.96 -25.51
CA GLY A 300 12.78 3.02 -26.00
C GLY A 300 13.53 4.06 -26.83
N ARG A 301 13.32 5.33 -26.51
CA ARG A 301 13.99 6.47 -27.16
C ARG A 301 15.25 6.94 -26.39
N GLY A 302 15.82 6.06 -25.56
CA GLY A 302 17.02 6.31 -24.75
C GLY A 302 16.73 6.21 -23.24
N LEU A 303 17.57 5.46 -22.53
CA LEU A 303 17.34 5.07 -21.13
C LEU A 303 17.04 6.26 -20.20
N VAL A 304 17.86 7.32 -20.23
CA VAL A 304 17.68 8.51 -19.37
C VAL A 304 16.31 9.14 -19.60
N ARG A 305 15.91 9.30 -20.87
CA ARG A 305 14.60 9.86 -21.22
C ARG A 305 13.48 8.97 -20.68
N GLU A 306 13.58 7.66 -20.83
CA GLU A 306 12.57 6.74 -20.33
C GLU A 306 12.47 6.74 -18.80
N CYS A 307 13.60 6.85 -18.09
CA CYS A 307 13.61 7.01 -16.63
C CYS A 307 12.90 8.31 -16.18
N LEU A 308 13.13 9.44 -16.87
CA LEU A 308 12.43 10.69 -16.56
C LEU A 308 10.92 10.58 -16.77
N PHE A 309 10.48 9.86 -17.80
CA PHE A 309 9.06 9.55 -17.95
C PHE A 309 8.54 8.58 -16.90
N GLY A 310 9.40 7.74 -16.31
CA GLY A 310 9.06 6.97 -15.13
C GLY A 310 8.71 7.85 -13.93
N LEU A 311 9.47 8.93 -13.69
CA LEU A 311 9.11 9.92 -12.67
C LEU A 311 7.77 10.61 -13.00
N GLY A 312 7.56 10.97 -14.27
CA GLY A 312 6.28 11.51 -14.74
C GLY A 312 5.12 10.51 -14.59
N CYS A 313 5.37 9.22 -14.77
CA CYS A 313 4.39 8.15 -14.56
C CYS A 313 4.04 7.99 -13.08
N TYR A 314 5.02 8.08 -12.17
CA TYR A 314 4.75 8.09 -10.74
C TYR A 314 3.90 9.30 -10.33
N ALA A 315 4.23 10.50 -10.84
CA ALA A 315 3.39 11.67 -10.62
C ALA A 315 1.95 11.45 -11.15
N MET A 316 1.80 10.90 -12.35
CA MET A 316 0.51 10.56 -12.97
C MET A 316 -0.31 9.54 -12.16
N ALA A 317 0.34 8.69 -11.37
CA ALA A 317 -0.33 7.72 -10.51
C ALA A 317 -1.06 8.37 -9.33
N ILE A 318 -0.50 9.45 -8.75
CA ILE A 318 -1.06 10.12 -7.58
C ILE A 318 -2.54 10.51 -7.77
N PRO A 319 -2.95 11.26 -8.81
CA PRO A 319 -4.37 11.59 -9.00
C PRO A 319 -5.25 10.37 -9.27
N LEU A 320 -4.70 9.30 -9.87
CA LEU A 320 -5.44 8.04 -10.07
C LEU A 320 -5.66 7.30 -8.74
N ILE A 321 -4.67 7.29 -7.85
CA ILE A 321 -4.78 6.74 -6.49
C ILE A 321 -5.86 7.50 -5.71
N PHE A 322 -5.84 8.84 -5.73
CA PHE A 322 -6.87 9.65 -5.08
C PHE A 322 -8.26 9.39 -5.67
N LEU A 323 -8.37 9.30 -7.00
CA LEU A 323 -9.63 8.98 -7.66
C LEU A 323 -10.17 7.62 -7.18
N THR A 324 -9.33 6.58 -7.18
CA THR A 324 -9.75 5.25 -6.70
C THR A 324 -10.14 5.25 -5.24
N ALA A 325 -9.43 5.99 -4.38
CA ALA A 325 -9.78 6.12 -2.97
C ALA A 325 -11.15 6.82 -2.78
N ILE A 326 -11.41 7.92 -3.50
CA ILE A 326 -12.70 8.62 -3.45
C ILE A 326 -13.84 7.71 -3.92
N LEU A 327 -13.64 6.96 -5.01
CA LEU A 327 -14.65 6.04 -5.53
C LEU A 327 -14.95 4.92 -4.53
N THR A 328 -13.93 4.40 -3.83
CA THR A 328 -14.12 3.43 -2.75
C THR A 328 -14.88 4.04 -1.58
N SER A 329 -14.52 5.23 -1.09
CA SER A 329 -15.24 5.89 0.00
C SER A 329 -16.71 6.17 -0.35
N LEU A 330 -16.99 6.53 -1.60
CA LEU A 330 -18.36 6.72 -2.08
C LEU A 330 -19.14 5.40 -2.13
N ALA A 331 -18.52 4.33 -2.63
CA ALA A 331 -19.15 3.02 -2.70
C ALA A 331 -19.50 2.48 -1.31
N VAL A 332 -18.56 2.61 -0.36
CA VAL A 332 -18.73 2.31 1.06
C VAL A 332 -19.88 3.13 1.67
N GLY A 333 -19.90 4.45 1.42
CA GLY A 333 -20.97 5.32 1.90
C GLY A 333 -22.36 4.96 1.35
N ILE A 334 -22.45 4.47 0.11
CA ILE A 334 -23.71 3.99 -0.49
C ILE A 334 -24.12 2.64 0.07
N ALA A 335 -23.17 1.74 0.32
CA ALA A 335 -23.43 0.40 0.84
C ALA A 335 -23.97 0.42 2.29
N GLY A 336 -23.85 1.55 3.00
CA GLY A 336 -24.32 1.69 4.39
C GLY A 336 -23.47 0.91 5.41
N ASP A 337 -22.39 0.29 4.94
CA ASP A 337 -21.37 -0.36 5.74
C ASP A 337 -20.11 0.50 5.59
N PRO A 338 -19.76 1.35 6.57
CA PRO A 338 -18.62 2.25 6.49
C PRO A 338 -17.27 1.55 6.30
N GLY A 339 -17.23 0.21 6.37
CA GLY A 339 -16.00 -0.52 6.64
C GLY A 339 -15.43 -0.09 7.99
N GLU A 340 -14.48 -0.85 8.51
CA GLU A 340 -13.78 -0.46 9.73
C GLU A 340 -12.86 0.73 9.43
N PRO A 341 -13.12 1.94 9.95
CA PRO A 341 -12.29 3.11 9.70
C PRO A 341 -11.04 3.00 10.57
N GLY A 342 -9.93 2.49 10.03
CA GLY A 342 -8.70 2.39 10.81
C GLY A 342 -7.65 1.46 10.22
N ASP A 343 -8.07 0.46 9.44
CA ASP A 343 -7.16 -0.53 8.86
C ASP A 343 -6.44 0.06 7.66
N MET A 344 -5.39 0.84 7.91
CA MET A 344 -4.38 1.11 6.89
C MET A 344 -3.78 -0.25 6.51
N PRO A 345 -3.95 -0.73 5.27
CA PRO A 345 -3.45 -2.04 4.89
C PRO A 345 -1.93 -2.05 5.05
N VAL A 346 -1.44 -2.77 6.04
CA VAL A 346 -0.01 -2.89 6.29
C VAL A 346 0.51 -3.98 5.38
N HIS A 347 1.49 -3.64 4.54
CA HIS A 347 2.19 -4.67 3.79
C HIS A 347 2.89 -5.60 4.79
N PRO A 348 2.75 -6.94 4.70
CA PRO A 348 3.41 -7.88 5.61
C PRO A 348 4.91 -7.62 5.83
N ILE A 349 5.59 -7.03 4.84
CA ILE A 349 6.99 -6.62 4.88
C ILE A 349 7.31 -5.71 6.07
N ALA A 350 6.34 -4.93 6.56
CA ALA A 350 6.53 -4.01 7.67
C ALA A 350 6.72 -4.72 9.01
N ILE A 351 6.03 -5.85 9.22
CA ILE A 351 6.21 -6.70 10.41
C ILE A 351 7.67 -7.18 10.47
N TRP A 352 8.20 -7.64 9.34
CA TRP A 352 9.57 -8.11 9.22
C TRP A 352 10.62 -6.99 9.35
N LEU A 353 10.33 -5.79 8.84
CA LEU A 353 11.26 -4.66 8.90
C LEU A 353 11.53 -4.17 10.33
N ALA A 354 10.60 -4.35 11.25
CA ALA A 354 10.75 -3.91 12.63
C ALA A 354 11.99 -4.56 13.28
N GLU A 355 12.14 -5.86 13.09
CA GLU A 355 13.20 -6.68 13.69
C GLU A 355 14.35 -7.01 12.72
N ALA A 356 14.27 -6.54 11.48
CA ALA A 356 15.27 -6.84 10.45
C ALA A 356 16.67 -6.33 10.82
N SER A 357 17.66 -7.21 10.69
CA SER A 357 19.07 -6.83 10.61
C SER A 357 19.34 -5.96 9.37
N TRP A 358 20.46 -5.23 9.39
CA TRP A 358 20.87 -4.39 8.24
C TRP A 358 20.91 -5.17 6.92
N TRP A 359 21.40 -6.42 6.95
CA TRP A 359 21.49 -7.26 5.76
C TRP A 359 20.11 -7.70 5.24
N GLN A 360 19.20 -8.08 6.13
CA GLN A 360 17.82 -8.39 5.77
C GLN A 360 17.10 -7.17 5.17
N MET A 361 17.34 -5.98 5.73
CA MET A 361 16.79 -4.74 5.19
C MET A 361 17.26 -4.47 3.76
N VAL A 362 18.55 -4.67 3.47
CA VAL A 362 19.10 -4.54 2.10
C VAL A 362 18.44 -5.54 1.14
N GLN A 363 18.28 -6.80 1.54
CA GLN A 363 17.62 -7.81 0.72
C GLN A 363 16.16 -7.46 0.42
N VAL A 364 15.43 -6.99 1.43
CA VAL A 364 14.04 -6.56 1.30
C VAL A 364 13.92 -5.37 0.35
N ILE A 365 14.79 -4.36 0.48
CA ILE A 365 14.82 -3.20 -0.42
C ILE A 365 15.13 -3.64 -1.86
N LEU A 366 16.12 -4.51 -2.06
CA LEU A 366 16.47 -5.03 -3.39
C LEU A 366 15.29 -5.79 -4.01
N LEU A 367 14.64 -6.66 -3.24
CA LEU A 367 13.47 -7.40 -3.68
C LEU A 367 12.33 -6.45 -4.06
N ALA A 368 11.92 -5.55 -3.15
CA ALA A 368 10.76 -4.69 -3.32
C ALA A 368 10.96 -3.57 -4.36
N CYS A 369 12.18 -3.02 -4.47
CA CYS A 369 12.45 -1.84 -5.31
C CYS A 369 13.10 -2.19 -6.66
N VAL A 370 13.60 -3.40 -6.85
CA VAL A 370 14.29 -3.79 -8.09
C VAL A 370 13.69 -5.06 -8.68
N VAL A 371 13.73 -6.17 -7.95
CA VAL A 371 13.34 -7.48 -8.51
C VAL A 371 11.84 -7.51 -8.79
N ALA A 372 11.01 -7.10 -7.84
CA ALA A 372 9.57 -7.08 -8.00
C ALA A 372 9.10 -6.15 -9.14
N PRO A 373 9.51 -4.88 -9.19
CA PRO A 373 9.19 -4.01 -10.32
C PRO A 373 9.61 -4.61 -11.67
N ILE A 374 10.79 -5.22 -11.79
CA ILE A 374 11.22 -5.81 -13.06
C ILE A 374 10.32 -6.98 -13.46
N VAL A 375 10.15 -7.97 -12.57
CA VAL A 375 9.40 -9.20 -12.86
C VAL A 375 7.94 -8.87 -13.13
N GLU A 376 7.33 -8.07 -12.26
CA GLU A 376 5.91 -7.74 -12.36
C GLU A 376 5.60 -6.91 -13.61
N GLU A 377 6.43 -5.93 -13.97
CA GLU A 377 6.20 -5.17 -15.21
C GLU A 377 6.37 -6.05 -16.46
N ILE A 378 7.32 -6.99 -16.48
CA ILE A 378 7.43 -7.96 -17.58
C ILE A 378 6.12 -8.76 -17.72
N MET A 379 5.59 -9.29 -16.62
CA MET A 379 4.43 -10.18 -16.66
C MET A 379 3.13 -9.43 -16.92
N PHE A 380 2.86 -8.35 -16.18
CA PHE A 380 1.60 -7.62 -16.28
C PHE A 380 1.56 -6.67 -17.47
N ARG A 381 2.63 -5.89 -17.72
CA ARG A 381 2.64 -4.87 -18.79
C ARG A 381 3.21 -5.43 -20.08
N GLY A 382 4.19 -6.33 -19.98
CA GLY A 382 4.82 -6.95 -21.14
C GLY A 382 3.98 -8.07 -21.76
N LEU A 383 3.39 -8.96 -20.96
CA LEU A 383 2.66 -10.14 -21.47
C LEU A 383 1.14 -9.99 -21.37
N LEU A 384 0.60 -9.81 -20.17
CA LEU A 384 -0.85 -9.79 -19.95
C LEU A 384 -1.52 -8.61 -20.66
N TYR A 385 -1.01 -7.39 -20.46
CA TYR A 385 -1.54 -6.19 -21.12
C TYR A 385 -1.40 -6.28 -22.64
N ARG A 386 -0.27 -6.79 -23.16
CA ARG A 386 -0.05 -7.02 -24.59
C ARG A 386 -1.05 -8.01 -25.19
N HIS A 387 -1.37 -9.09 -24.47
CA HIS A 387 -2.42 -10.03 -24.86
C HIS A 387 -3.80 -9.37 -24.87
N LEU A 388 -4.16 -8.66 -23.80
CA LEU A 388 -5.44 -7.97 -23.69
C LEU A 388 -5.63 -6.95 -24.82
N ARG A 389 -4.56 -6.24 -25.20
CA ARG A 389 -4.58 -5.28 -26.31
C ARG A 389 -4.80 -5.94 -27.66
N GLU A 390 -4.29 -7.15 -27.88
CA GLU A 390 -4.58 -7.97 -29.06
C GLU A 390 -6.00 -8.53 -29.06
N ALA A 391 -6.45 -9.04 -27.92
CA ALA A 391 -7.77 -9.64 -27.78
C ALA A 391 -8.91 -8.64 -27.93
N THR A 392 -8.67 -7.37 -27.59
CA THR A 392 -9.69 -6.30 -27.58
C THR A 392 -9.47 -5.23 -28.63
N ASP A 393 -8.57 -5.49 -29.59
CA ASP A 393 -8.23 -4.57 -30.67
C ASP A 393 -9.48 -3.96 -31.32
N SER A 394 -9.48 -2.63 -31.45
CA SER A 394 -10.66 -1.85 -31.82
C SER A 394 -10.31 -0.77 -32.84
N PRO A 395 -11.16 -0.48 -33.84
CA PRO A 395 -10.91 0.56 -34.84
C PRO A 395 -10.67 1.96 -34.25
N ARG A 396 -11.22 2.24 -33.05
CA ARG A 396 -11.06 3.53 -32.35
C ARG A 396 -9.84 3.57 -31.43
N GLY A 397 -9.15 2.44 -31.22
CA GLY A 397 -7.97 2.29 -30.36
C GLY A 397 -8.25 2.44 -28.85
N TRP A 398 -8.78 3.59 -28.43
CA TRP A 398 -8.96 3.94 -27.02
C TRP A 398 -9.82 2.96 -26.20
N PRO A 399 -10.92 2.34 -26.71
CA PRO A 399 -11.71 1.43 -25.90
C PRO A 399 -10.90 0.20 -25.47
N SER A 400 -10.03 -0.28 -26.37
CA SER A 400 -9.13 -1.39 -26.07
C SER A 400 -8.10 -0.99 -25.02
N VAL A 401 -7.47 0.19 -25.16
CA VAL A 401 -6.49 0.70 -24.18
C VAL A 401 -7.09 0.76 -22.77
N VAL A 402 -8.27 1.37 -22.64
CA VAL A 402 -8.96 1.54 -21.36
C VAL A 402 -9.33 0.19 -20.76
N PHE A 403 -9.96 -0.69 -21.55
CA PHE A 403 -10.36 -2.02 -21.08
C PHE A 403 -9.15 -2.86 -20.65
N SER A 404 -8.11 -2.96 -21.49
CA SER A 404 -6.91 -3.70 -21.18
C SER A 404 -6.20 -3.16 -19.94
N ALA A 405 -6.14 -1.83 -19.77
CA ALA A 405 -5.49 -1.21 -18.64
C ALA A 405 -6.25 -1.52 -17.35
N LEU A 406 -7.58 -1.42 -17.36
CA LEU A 406 -8.42 -1.71 -16.21
C LEU A 406 -8.31 -3.18 -15.80
N VAL A 407 -8.49 -4.12 -16.72
CA VAL A 407 -8.43 -5.56 -16.42
C VAL A 407 -7.06 -5.96 -15.87
N ALA A 408 -5.97 -5.52 -16.52
CA ALA A 408 -4.63 -5.82 -16.04
C ALA A 408 -4.34 -5.20 -14.67
N SER A 409 -4.82 -3.98 -14.41
CA SER A 409 -4.59 -3.26 -13.15
C SER A 409 -5.39 -3.84 -11.99
N VAL A 410 -6.63 -4.25 -12.23
CA VAL A 410 -7.44 -4.96 -11.23
C VAL A 410 -6.81 -6.31 -10.91
N LEU A 411 -6.43 -7.10 -11.92
CA LEU A 411 -5.78 -8.39 -11.69
C LEU A 411 -4.46 -8.24 -10.91
N PHE A 412 -3.66 -7.22 -11.25
CA PHE A 412 -2.45 -6.87 -10.51
C PHE A 412 -2.74 -6.57 -9.03
N ALA A 413 -3.75 -5.74 -8.76
CA ALA A 413 -4.11 -5.31 -7.42
C ALA A 413 -4.70 -6.43 -6.54
N VAL A 414 -5.47 -7.36 -7.10
CA VAL A 414 -6.06 -8.45 -6.30
C VAL A 414 -5.08 -9.59 -6.02
N LEU A 415 -4.03 -9.74 -6.84
CA LEU A 415 -2.95 -10.72 -6.61
C LEU A 415 -1.94 -10.24 -5.55
N HIS A 416 -2.06 -8.99 -5.11
CA HIS A 416 -1.18 -8.36 -4.13
C HIS A 416 -1.55 -8.77 -2.68
N PRO A 417 -0.56 -9.02 -1.80
CA PRO A 417 -0.80 -9.59 -0.47
C PRO A 417 -1.47 -8.64 0.54
N GLN A 418 -1.53 -7.34 0.26
CA GLN A 418 -2.04 -6.27 1.15
C GLN A 418 -3.56 -6.27 1.33
N GLY A 419 -4.29 -7.03 0.50
CA GLY A 419 -5.72 -7.23 0.69
C GLY A 419 -6.68 -6.31 0.01
N LEU A 420 -7.95 -6.68 0.15
CA LEU A 420 -9.07 -5.98 -0.48
C LEU A 420 -9.09 -4.49 -0.11
N PRO A 421 -8.79 -4.07 1.13
CA PRO A 421 -8.71 -2.64 1.46
C PRO A 421 -7.63 -1.89 0.68
N ALA A 422 -6.53 -2.55 0.29
CA ALA A 422 -5.44 -1.95 -0.49
C ALA A 422 -5.71 -1.90 -1.99
N VAL A 423 -6.62 -2.75 -2.51
CA VAL A 423 -6.89 -2.90 -3.93
C VAL A 423 -7.13 -1.55 -4.64
N PRO A 424 -7.96 -0.62 -4.12
CA PRO A 424 -8.21 0.65 -4.80
C PRO A 424 -6.92 1.44 -5.05
N GLY A 425 -6.09 1.62 -4.03
CA GLY A 425 -4.82 2.35 -4.17
C GLY A 425 -3.86 1.66 -5.15
N ILE A 426 -3.79 0.32 -5.11
CA ILE A 426 -2.94 -0.45 -6.03
C ILE A 426 -3.45 -0.37 -7.48
N VAL A 427 -4.77 -0.35 -7.71
CA VAL A 427 -5.34 -0.11 -9.04
C VAL A 427 -4.94 1.26 -9.59
N GLY A 428 -4.94 2.30 -8.75
CA GLY A 428 -4.57 3.66 -9.15
C GLY A 428 -3.14 3.74 -9.73
N ILE A 429 -2.15 3.20 -9.02
CA ILE A 429 -0.77 3.11 -9.54
C ILE A 429 -0.71 2.18 -10.76
N ALA A 430 -1.38 1.04 -10.71
CA ALA A 430 -1.31 0.05 -11.78
C ALA A 430 -1.85 0.56 -13.12
N LEU A 431 -2.89 1.40 -13.09
CA LEU A 431 -3.43 2.10 -14.26
C LEU A 431 -2.41 3.05 -14.86
N ALA A 432 -1.70 3.82 -14.02
CA ALA A 432 -0.68 4.74 -14.50
C ALA A 432 0.45 4.00 -15.24
N LEU A 433 0.90 2.88 -14.68
CA LEU A 433 1.93 2.02 -15.27
C LEU A 433 1.48 1.45 -16.62
N ALA A 434 0.20 1.07 -16.76
CA ALA A 434 -0.38 0.60 -18.01
C ALA A 434 -0.49 1.72 -19.07
N CYS A 435 -0.96 2.90 -18.68
CA CYS A 435 -1.02 4.08 -19.54
C CYS A 435 0.37 4.46 -20.06
N MET A 436 1.38 4.43 -19.19
CA MET A 436 2.75 4.75 -19.59
C MET A 436 3.35 3.68 -20.50
N ARG A 437 3.05 2.40 -20.26
CA ARG A 437 3.43 1.30 -21.16
C ARG A 437 2.82 1.47 -22.56
N GLU A 438 1.55 1.89 -22.64
CA GLU A 438 0.89 2.15 -23.91
C GLU A 438 1.55 3.33 -24.64
N TRP A 439 1.81 4.43 -23.93
CA TRP A 439 2.38 5.64 -24.53
C TRP A 439 3.83 5.47 -24.99
N ARG A 440 4.66 4.80 -24.19
CA ARG A 440 6.11 4.76 -24.42
C ARG A 440 6.61 3.50 -25.11
N THR A 441 5.75 2.49 -25.24
CA THR A 441 6.03 1.20 -25.88
C THR A 441 7.14 0.35 -25.26
N THR A 442 7.88 0.89 -24.28
CA THR A 442 8.88 0.21 -23.46
C THR A 442 8.39 0.05 -22.02
N LEU A 443 8.94 -0.93 -21.31
CA LEU A 443 8.69 -1.17 -19.89
C LEU A 443 9.47 -0.23 -18.96
N VAL A 444 10.55 0.41 -19.43
CA VAL A 444 11.46 1.20 -18.57
C VAL A 444 10.71 2.23 -17.71
N PRO A 445 9.82 3.09 -18.25
CA PRO A 445 9.11 4.06 -17.43
C PRO A 445 8.25 3.40 -16.34
N SER A 446 7.57 2.30 -16.66
CA SER A 446 6.72 1.58 -15.71
C SER A 446 7.56 0.92 -14.62
N ILE A 447 8.70 0.30 -14.97
CA ILE A 447 9.63 -0.28 -14.00
C ILE A 447 10.14 0.79 -13.04
N VAL A 448 10.56 1.95 -13.57
CA VAL A 448 11.08 3.06 -12.76
C VAL A 448 9.99 3.63 -11.84
N ALA A 449 8.79 3.87 -12.36
CA ALA A 449 7.68 4.40 -11.57
C ALA A 449 7.26 3.44 -10.44
N HIS A 450 7.21 2.14 -10.74
CA HIS A 450 6.90 1.10 -9.77
C HIS A 450 8.02 0.99 -8.70
N ALA A 451 9.29 1.00 -9.12
CA ALA A 451 10.44 1.03 -8.21
C ALA A 451 10.43 2.27 -7.28
N VAL A 452 10.10 3.45 -7.83
CA VAL A 452 9.97 4.69 -7.05
C VAL A 452 8.83 4.58 -6.05
N ASN A 453 7.65 4.08 -6.46
CA ASN A 453 6.52 3.87 -5.56
C ASN A 453 6.91 2.97 -4.39
N ASN A 454 7.51 1.82 -4.68
CA ASN A 454 7.92 0.88 -3.64
C ASN A 454 9.02 1.46 -2.76
N GLY A 455 9.98 2.18 -3.35
CA GLY A 455 11.03 2.88 -2.61
C GLY A 455 10.48 3.93 -1.64
N VAL A 456 9.52 4.75 -2.07
CA VAL A 456 8.87 5.73 -1.19
C VAL A 456 8.14 5.05 -0.04
N ILE A 457 7.36 4.00 -0.31
CA ILE A 457 6.67 3.23 0.74
C ILE A 457 7.67 2.63 1.72
N MET A 458 8.75 2.02 1.24
CA MET A 458 9.80 1.43 2.07
C MET A 458 10.50 2.47 2.95
N LEU A 459 10.82 3.65 2.40
CA LEU A 459 11.44 4.74 3.16
C LEU A 459 10.52 5.25 4.27
N VAL A 460 9.22 5.41 3.98
CA VAL A 460 8.23 5.79 4.98
C VAL A 460 8.14 4.74 6.08
N LEU A 461 8.03 3.46 5.73
CA LEU A 461 7.96 2.36 6.70
C LEU A 461 9.20 2.30 7.61
N ILE A 462 10.40 2.43 7.03
CA ILE A 462 11.65 2.46 7.81
C ILE A 462 11.70 3.68 8.74
N ALA A 463 11.30 4.85 8.24
CA ALA A 463 11.26 6.07 9.04
C ALA A 463 10.23 6.02 10.17
N LEU A 464 9.17 5.21 10.04
CA LEU A 464 8.19 4.97 11.11
C LEU A 464 8.71 3.94 12.13
N LEU A 465 9.37 2.87 11.67
CA LEU A 465 9.79 1.76 12.52
C LEU A 465 11.09 2.01 13.31
N LYS A 466 11.91 2.99 12.89
CA LYS A 466 13.24 3.28 13.49
C LYS A 466 13.28 4.61 14.25
N GLN A 467 12.13 5.10 14.72
CA GLN A 467 12.05 6.21 15.69
C GLN A 467 12.33 5.71 17.10
#